data_AF-A0AA50K9L4-F1
#
_entry.id   AF-A0AA50K9L4-F1
#
_cell.length_a   1.000
_cell.length_b   1.000
_cell.length_c   1.000
_cell.angle_alpha   90.00
_cell.angle_beta   90.00
_cell.angle_gamma   90.00
#
_symmetry.space_group_name_H-M   'P 1'
#
loop_
_entity.id
_entity.type
_entity.pdbx_description
1 polymer ?
#
loop_
_entity_poly.entity_id
_entity_poly.type
_entity_poly.pdbx_seq_one_letter_code
_entity_poly.pdbx_strand_id
1 'polypeptide(L)'
;MPKSHTHMHQHLQMPHAKLDLQALVGTLAFEQVTIIGNASGDWQPATTGTTFIFNGTQWAENSNVNNQIVNIANGGFAESKYAFVVQGHPQSGLLTQALTQVAIELTPQLGCWPSSGLTTIVLMQQLSQHVQVQRMSLFPSLSRPNDLPPDDHLPCMVHNWLGERRIAQALVPSLDWPEFSLASVFLPRLSAINQMQPCQVAPRINAGNPFDLLERLQESSLLIADALNPATRQMQLEWLITLAHTPINIWQQFAHPSQLINTEALFFNHMPESKSSNWYLMDTQASQYLDAIRHSLAYCWQTLSTKHASL
;
A
#
# COMPACT_ATOMS: atom_id res chain seq x y z
N MET A 1 11.73 9.72 17.48
CA MET A 1 11.78 8.67 16.44
C MET A 1 12.17 9.29 15.10
N PRO A 2 12.88 8.60 14.20
CA PRO A 2 13.30 9.19 12.93
C PRO A 2 12.09 9.44 12.01
N LYS A 3 12.06 10.62 11.40
CA LYS A 3 11.03 11.14 10.50
C LYS A 3 11.13 10.49 9.10
N SER A 4 10.97 9.16 9.02
CA SER A 4 11.42 8.39 7.85
C SER A 4 10.56 8.58 6.59
N HIS A 5 9.34 9.10 6.65
CA HIS A 5 8.53 9.31 5.43
C HIS A 5 8.52 10.76 4.96
N THR A 6 8.61 11.75 5.87
CA THR A 6 8.60 13.17 5.51
C THR A 6 9.79 13.58 4.64
N HIS A 7 10.97 12.99 4.85
CA HIS A 7 12.16 13.36 4.09
C HIS A 7 12.08 12.90 2.62
N MET A 8 11.37 11.80 2.32
CA MET A 8 11.23 11.29 0.95
C MET A 8 10.55 12.33 0.04
N HIS A 9 9.59 13.08 0.58
CA HIS A 9 8.92 14.18 -0.12
C HIS A 9 9.85 15.35 -0.46
N GLN A 10 10.98 15.52 0.25
CA GLN A 10 11.95 16.56 -0.10
C GLN A 10 12.56 16.28 -1.48
N HIS A 11 12.65 15.02 -1.91
CA HIS A 11 13.13 14.68 -3.24
C HIS A 11 12.22 15.20 -4.36
N LEU A 12 10.95 15.50 -4.11
CA LEU A 12 10.07 16.14 -5.11
C LEU A 12 10.53 17.57 -5.46
N GLN A 13 11.25 18.23 -4.55
CA GLN A 13 11.74 19.60 -4.71
C GLN A 13 13.21 19.66 -5.14
N MET A 14 13.92 18.54 -5.08
CA MET A 14 15.32 18.46 -5.50
C MET A 14 15.43 18.27 -7.02
N PRO A 15 16.43 18.88 -7.68
CA PRO A 15 16.69 18.62 -9.08
C PRO A 15 17.25 17.20 -9.25
N HIS A 16 16.53 16.37 -10.00
CA HIS A 16 17.00 15.04 -10.41
C HIS A 16 17.30 15.04 -11.90
N ALA A 17 18.44 14.49 -12.29
CA ALA A 17 18.71 14.21 -13.69
C ALA A 17 17.72 13.11 -14.14
N LYS A 18 16.88 13.42 -15.14
CA LYS A 18 15.95 12.44 -15.70
C LYS A 18 16.75 11.39 -16.48
N LEU A 19 16.67 10.15 -16.04
CA LEU A 19 17.17 8.99 -16.75
C LEU A 19 16.15 8.59 -17.82
N ASP A 20 16.67 8.19 -18.98
CA ASP A 20 15.89 7.46 -19.97
C ASP A 20 15.84 5.98 -19.53
N LEU A 21 14.72 5.58 -18.92
CA LEU A 21 14.54 4.23 -18.41
C LEU A 21 14.57 3.16 -19.52
N GLN A 22 14.24 3.51 -20.77
CA GLN A 22 14.38 2.58 -21.89
C GLN A 22 15.85 2.38 -22.27
N ALA A 23 16.65 3.47 -22.27
CA ALA A 23 18.08 3.36 -22.51
C ALA A 23 18.79 2.56 -21.40
N LEU A 24 18.26 2.55 -20.17
CA LEU A 24 18.78 1.75 -19.07
C LEU A 24 18.71 0.24 -19.33
N VAL A 25 17.77 -0.24 -20.16
CA VAL A 25 17.69 -1.67 -20.51
C VAL A 25 19.02 -2.16 -21.09
N GLY A 26 19.70 -1.36 -21.92
CA GLY A 26 21.02 -1.73 -22.47
C GLY A 26 22.14 -1.82 -21.43
N THR A 27 21.93 -1.30 -20.22
CA THR A 27 22.95 -1.20 -19.15
C THR A 27 22.62 -2.07 -17.92
N LEU A 28 21.33 -2.26 -17.64
CA LEU A 28 20.75 -2.89 -16.44
C LEU A 28 19.80 -4.05 -16.78
N ALA A 29 19.76 -4.54 -18.02
CA ALA A 29 18.82 -5.60 -18.39
C ALA A 29 18.95 -6.83 -17.49
N PHE A 30 17.81 -7.29 -16.99
CA PHE A 30 17.70 -8.54 -16.26
C PHE A 30 16.92 -9.55 -17.10
N GLU A 31 17.42 -10.79 -17.16
CA GLU A 31 16.65 -11.88 -17.75
C GLU A 31 15.49 -12.26 -16.83
N GLN A 32 15.79 -12.50 -15.55
CA GLN A 32 14.83 -12.88 -14.53
C GLN A 32 15.07 -12.10 -13.23
N VAL A 33 13.97 -11.58 -12.69
CA VAL A 33 13.93 -10.90 -11.39
C VAL A 33 12.90 -11.55 -10.47
N THR A 34 13.29 -11.76 -9.22
CA THR A 34 12.37 -12.12 -8.14
C THR A 34 12.35 -11.01 -7.10
N ILE A 35 11.17 -10.48 -6.77
CA ILE A 35 10.99 -9.45 -5.74
C ILE A 35 10.33 -10.10 -4.52
N ILE A 36 10.95 -9.98 -3.35
CA ILE A 36 10.45 -10.58 -2.11
C ILE A 36 10.13 -9.48 -1.11
N GLY A 37 8.85 -9.30 -0.82
CA GLY A 37 8.36 -8.34 0.16
C GLY A 37 8.56 -8.76 1.61
N ASN A 38 8.05 -7.91 2.51
CA ASN A 38 8.23 -8.06 3.96
C ASN A 38 7.11 -8.88 4.64
N ALA A 39 6.13 -9.42 3.92
CA ALA A 39 5.06 -10.21 4.55
C ALA A 39 5.64 -11.45 5.24
N SER A 40 5.10 -11.91 6.36
CA SER A 40 5.63 -13.10 7.07
C SER A 40 5.58 -14.38 6.21
N GLY A 41 6.44 -15.35 6.52
CA GLY A 41 6.52 -16.63 5.84
C GLY A 41 7.94 -16.99 5.43
N ASP A 42 8.14 -18.26 5.08
CA ASP A 42 9.42 -18.73 4.57
C ASP A 42 9.68 -18.15 3.19
N TRP A 43 10.95 -17.88 2.92
CA TRP A 43 11.39 -17.41 1.62
C TRP A 43 12.75 -18.00 1.30
N GLN A 44 13.04 -18.11 0.01
CA GLN A 44 14.35 -18.47 -0.50
C GLN A 44 14.66 -17.53 -1.67
N PRO A 45 15.91 -17.07 -1.80
CA PRO A 45 16.32 -16.36 -2.99
C PRO A 45 16.14 -17.26 -4.22
N ALA A 46 15.87 -16.64 -5.37
CA ALA A 46 15.80 -17.40 -6.62
C ALA A 46 17.16 -18.03 -6.94
N THR A 47 17.13 -19.25 -7.47
CA THR A 47 18.35 -19.97 -7.89
C THR A 47 18.96 -19.38 -9.17
N THR A 48 18.14 -18.68 -9.96
CA THR A 48 18.51 -17.99 -11.20
C THR A 48 18.09 -16.52 -11.15
N GLY A 49 18.78 -15.67 -11.90
CA GLY A 49 18.46 -14.25 -11.97
C GLY A 49 18.87 -13.45 -10.73
N THR A 50 18.25 -12.28 -10.56
CA THR A 50 18.49 -11.35 -9.44
C THR A 50 17.28 -11.30 -8.51
N THR A 51 17.52 -11.43 -7.21
CA THR A 51 16.51 -11.32 -6.15
C THR A 51 16.60 -9.95 -5.49
N PHE A 52 15.51 -9.19 -5.49
CA PHE A 52 15.38 -7.93 -4.77
C PHE A 52 14.61 -8.14 -3.47
N ILE A 53 15.16 -7.65 -2.36
CA ILE A 53 14.56 -7.71 -1.02
C ILE A 53 14.54 -6.32 -0.38
N PHE A 54 13.82 -6.19 0.74
CA PHE A 54 13.72 -4.95 1.50
C PHE A 54 14.14 -5.16 2.95
N ASN A 55 14.35 -4.06 3.69
CA ASN A 55 14.85 -4.07 5.07
C ASN A 55 14.12 -4.99 6.07
N GLY A 56 12.87 -5.39 5.82
CA GLY A 56 12.15 -6.33 6.67
C GLY A 56 12.50 -7.80 6.42
N THR A 57 13.21 -8.09 5.33
CA THR A 57 13.63 -9.42 4.94
C THR A 57 15.10 -9.62 5.31
N GLN A 58 15.33 -10.26 6.46
CA GLN A 58 16.68 -10.54 6.95
C GLN A 58 17.40 -11.54 6.05
N TRP A 59 18.64 -11.23 5.67
CA TRP A 59 19.51 -12.11 4.92
C TRP A 59 20.94 -12.03 5.48
N ALA A 60 21.68 -13.12 5.42
CA ALA A 60 23.08 -13.12 5.81
C ALA A 60 23.95 -12.76 4.60
N GLU A 61 24.79 -11.73 4.71
CA GLU A 61 25.68 -11.32 3.62
C GLU A 61 26.53 -12.49 3.08
N ASN A 62 26.99 -13.34 3.99
CA ASN A 62 27.78 -14.54 3.72
C ASN A 62 27.03 -15.61 2.90
N SER A 63 25.70 -15.51 2.77
CA SER A 63 24.85 -16.43 2.02
C SER A 63 24.57 -15.98 0.58
N ASN A 64 25.05 -14.80 0.16
CA ASN A 64 24.90 -14.28 -1.20
C ASN A 64 26.05 -14.74 -2.10
N VAL A 65 26.23 -16.06 -2.19
CA VAL A 65 27.37 -16.73 -2.83
C VAL A 65 27.55 -16.34 -4.31
N ASN A 66 26.50 -15.78 -4.94
CA ASN A 66 26.48 -15.39 -6.35
C ASN A 66 26.20 -13.89 -6.60
N ASN A 67 26.20 -13.02 -5.58
CA ASN A 67 25.75 -11.61 -5.70
C ASN A 67 24.35 -11.47 -6.35
N GLN A 68 23.48 -12.44 -6.13
CA GLN A 68 22.13 -12.47 -6.68
C GLN A 68 21.15 -11.68 -5.80
N ILE A 69 21.48 -11.39 -4.55
CA ILE A 69 20.61 -10.66 -3.63
C ILE A 69 20.95 -9.16 -3.65
N VAL A 70 19.94 -8.35 -3.95
CA VAL A 70 19.98 -6.88 -3.92
C VAL A 70 19.02 -6.38 -2.86
N ASN A 71 19.53 -5.65 -1.86
CA ASN A 71 18.70 -5.06 -0.82
C ASN A 71 18.35 -3.61 -1.17
N ILE A 72 17.06 -3.27 -1.04
CA ILE A 72 16.53 -1.92 -1.20
C ILE A 72 16.05 -1.42 0.16
N ALA A 73 16.72 -0.39 0.65
CA ALA A 73 16.33 0.37 1.83
C ALA A 73 15.75 1.73 1.41
N ASN A 74 14.84 2.27 2.23
CA ASN A 74 14.59 3.70 2.17
C ASN A 74 15.88 4.43 2.58
N GLY A 75 16.22 5.51 1.88
CA GLY A 75 17.37 6.33 2.19
C GLY A 75 17.28 6.79 3.64
N GLY A 76 18.23 6.39 4.47
CA GLY A 76 18.35 7.00 5.77
C GLY A 76 18.74 8.46 5.58
N PHE A 77 18.00 9.38 6.19
CA PHE A 77 18.41 10.76 6.49
C PHE A 77 18.16 11.81 5.39
N ALA A 78 17.79 13.01 5.86
CA ALA A 78 17.47 14.21 5.08
C ALA A 78 18.65 14.78 4.24
N GLU A 79 19.84 14.19 4.36
CA GLU A 79 21.05 14.60 3.62
C GLU A 79 21.40 13.63 2.48
N SER A 80 20.68 12.51 2.32
CA SER A 80 20.90 11.61 1.20
C SER A 80 20.54 12.28 -0.13
N LYS A 81 21.39 12.12 -1.14
CA LYS A 81 21.12 12.61 -2.51
C LYS A 81 19.91 11.90 -3.14
N TYR A 82 19.60 10.70 -2.68
CA TYR A 82 18.57 9.83 -3.27
C TYR A 82 17.63 9.25 -2.21
N ALA A 83 16.43 8.93 -2.66
CA ALA A 83 15.35 8.41 -1.83
C ALA A 83 15.56 6.96 -1.37
N PHE A 84 16.40 6.21 -2.08
CA PHE A 84 16.66 4.80 -1.79
C PHE A 84 18.14 4.55 -1.57
N VAL A 85 18.45 3.46 -0.88
CA VAL A 85 19.80 2.90 -0.78
C VAL A 85 19.75 1.48 -1.31
N VAL A 86 20.54 1.22 -2.36
CA VAL A 86 20.65 -0.10 -2.99
C VAL A 86 21.99 -0.73 -2.62
N GLN A 87 21.96 -1.98 -2.15
CA GLN A 87 23.13 -2.76 -1.76
C GLN A 87 23.14 -4.10 -2.49
N GLY A 88 24.33 -4.67 -2.73
CA GLY A 88 24.46 -6.00 -3.35
C GLY A 88 24.47 -6.02 -4.88
N HIS A 89 24.41 -4.86 -5.56
CA HIS A 89 24.50 -4.78 -7.03
C HIS A 89 25.68 -3.88 -7.49
N PRO A 90 26.46 -4.27 -8.53
CA PRO A 90 27.56 -3.45 -9.05
C PRO A 90 27.15 -2.05 -9.54
N GLN A 91 25.91 -1.91 -10.00
CA GLN A 91 25.34 -0.64 -10.49
C GLN A 91 24.34 -0.04 -9.50
N SER A 92 24.56 -0.22 -8.19
CA SER A 92 23.70 0.30 -7.11
C SER A 92 23.36 1.78 -7.25
N GLY A 93 24.31 2.62 -7.66
CA GLY A 93 24.09 4.05 -7.87
C GLY A 93 23.07 4.36 -8.97
N LEU A 94 23.10 3.62 -10.08
CA LEU A 94 22.17 3.80 -11.19
C LEU A 94 20.77 3.28 -10.85
N LEU A 95 20.70 2.11 -10.19
CA LEU A 95 19.44 1.57 -9.66
C LEU A 95 18.79 2.53 -8.65
N THR A 96 19.59 3.12 -7.77
CA THR A 96 19.13 4.11 -6.79
C THR A 96 18.50 5.34 -7.46
N GLN A 97 19.13 5.84 -8.52
CA GLN A 97 18.60 6.95 -9.32
C GLN A 97 17.29 6.57 -10.02
N ALA A 98 17.26 5.39 -10.67
CA ALA A 98 16.09 4.92 -11.40
C ALA A 98 14.88 4.68 -10.46
N LEU A 99 15.10 4.07 -9.29
CA LEU A 99 14.07 3.91 -8.26
C LEU A 99 13.54 5.27 -7.79
N THR A 100 14.43 6.24 -7.54
CA THR A 100 14.05 7.60 -7.12
C THR A 100 13.18 8.27 -8.19
N GLN A 101 13.55 8.17 -9.47
CA GLN A 101 12.77 8.71 -10.57
C GLN A 101 11.39 8.06 -10.67
N VAL A 102 11.30 6.72 -10.63
CA VAL A 102 10.02 6.00 -10.67
C VAL A 102 9.14 6.44 -9.50
N ALA A 103 9.69 6.60 -8.30
CA ALA A 103 8.91 7.05 -7.15
C ALA A 103 8.35 8.47 -7.32
N ILE A 104 9.14 9.39 -7.89
CA ILE A 104 8.69 10.76 -8.23
C ILE A 104 7.55 10.71 -9.25
N GLU A 105 7.67 9.87 -10.28
CA GLU A 105 6.65 9.73 -11.34
C GLU A 105 5.34 9.09 -10.84
N LEU A 106 5.41 8.22 -9.82
CA LEU A 106 4.24 7.60 -9.19
C LEU A 106 3.54 8.54 -8.18
N THR A 107 4.28 9.43 -7.53
CA THR A 107 3.75 10.33 -6.48
C THR A 107 2.49 11.09 -6.90
N PRO A 108 2.42 11.80 -8.05
CA PRO A 108 1.20 12.51 -8.45
C PRO A 108 0.01 11.60 -8.73
N GLN A 109 0.23 10.31 -9.06
CA GLN A 109 -0.83 9.34 -9.31
C GLN A 109 -1.41 8.73 -8.01
N LEU A 110 -0.62 8.75 -6.94
CA LEU A 110 -0.97 8.21 -5.63
C LEU A 110 -1.41 9.28 -4.63
N GLY A 111 -1.02 10.55 -4.85
CA GLY A 111 -1.20 11.62 -3.88
C GLY A 111 -0.27 11.52 -2.66
N CYS A 112 0.67 10.57 -2.66
CA CYS A 112 1.68 10.37 -1.62
C CYS A 112 2.94 9.71 -2.19
N TRP A 113 4.00 9.64 -1.39
CA TRP A 113 5.18 8.86 -1.77
C TRP A 113 4.88 7.35 -1.81
N PRO A 114 5.28 6.62 -2.87
CA PRO A 114 5.00 5.18 -3.01
C PRO A 114 5.83 4.31 -2.06
N SER A 115 5.36 3.10 -1.79
CA SER A 115 6.16 2.07 -1.15
C SER A 115 7.33 1.64 -2.04
N SER A 116 8.46 1.25 -1.41
CA SER A 116 9.61 0.68 -2.13
C SER A 116 9.22 -0.58 -2.92
N GLY A 117 8.23 -1.34 -2.44
CA GLY A 117 7.68 -2.51 -3.12
C GLY A 117 7.11 -2.15 -4.50
N LEU A 118 6.14 -1.23 -4.55
CA LEU A 118 5.56 -0.80 -5.83
C LEU A 118 6.60 -0.17 -6.75
N THR A 119 7.47 0.71 -6.23
CA THR A 119 8.53 1.36 -7.01
C THR A 119 9.45 0.33 -7.66
N THR A 120 9.83 -0.71 -6.94
CA THR A 120 10.69 -1.78 -7.46
C THR A 120 9.97 -2.61 -8.52
N ILE A 121 8.70 -2.96 -8.30
CA ILE A 121 7.89 -3.70 -9.29
C ILE A 121 7.81 -2.92 -10.61
N VAL A 122 7.47 -1.62 -10.55
CA VAL A 122 7.35 -0.77 -11.73
C VAL A 122 8.69 -0.65 -12.47
N LEU A 123 9.79 -0.46 -11.76
CA LEU A 123 11.11 -0.38 -12.39
C LEU A 123 11.51 -1.72 -13.03
N MET A 124 11.35 -2.83 -12.32
CA MET A 124 11.78 -4.14 -12.80
C MET A 124 10.92 -4.62 -13.97
N GLN A 125 9.65 -4.23 -14.04
CA GLN A 125 8.78 -4.51 -15.19
C GLN A 125 9.27 -3.83 -16.48
N GLN A 126 10.06 -2.75 -16.38
CA GLN A 126 10.69 -2.10 -17.54
C GLN A 126 12.07 -2.67 -17.86
N LEU A 127 12.80 -3.15 -16.86
CA LEU A 127 14.19 -3.59 -17.01
C LEU A 127 14.37 -5.11 -17.17
N SER A 128 13.31 -5.89 -16.98
CA SER A 128 13.41 -7.36 -16.93
C SER A 128 12.51 -8.04 -17.96
N GLN A 129 12.93 -9.19 -18.46
CA GLN A 129 12.08 -10.02 -19.32
C GLN A 129 11.00 -10.75 -18.51
N HIS A 130 11.37 -11.23 -17.31
CA HIS A 130 10.48 -11.92 -16.40
C HIS A 130 10.61 -11.37 -14.98
N VAL A 131 9.47 -11.07 -14.36
CA VAL A 131 9.40 -10.60 -12.98
C VAL A 131 8.43 -11.48 -12.20
N GLN A 132 8.94 -12.03 -11.10
CA GLN A 132 8.17 -12.76 -10.11
C GLN A 132 8.10 -11.94 -8.81
N VAL A 133 6.95 -11.97 -8.14
CA VAL A 133 6.72 -11.27 -6.88
C VAL A 133 6.20 -12.24 -5.82
N GLN A 134 6.85 -12.24 -4.66
CA GLN A 134 6.52 -13.09 -3.52
C GLN A 134 6.44 -12.27 -2.23
N ARG A 135 5.69 -12.77 -1.23
CA ARG A 135 5.55 -12.17 0.11
C ARG A 135 5.16 -10.69 0.09
N MET A 136 4.30 -10.32 -0.85
CA MET A 136 3.90 -8.94 -1.08
C MET A 136 2.57 -8.89 -1.79
N SER A 137 1.49 -8.57 -1.09
CA SER A 137 0.18 -8.34 -1.72
C SER A 137 -0.09 -6.85 -2.03
N LEU A 138 0.81 -5.94 -1.63
CA LEU A 138 0.55 -4.49 -1.50
C LEU A 138 -0.73 -4.20 -0.68
N PHE A 139 -1.05 -5.07 0.28
CA PHE A 139 -2.27 -4.98 1.05
C PHE A 139 -2.07 -5.30 2.54
N PRO A 140 -1.18 -4.56 3.23
CA PRO A 140 -1.00 -4.76 4.67
C PRO A 140 -2.26 -4.37 5.44
N SER A 141 -2.44 -4.99 6.61
CA SER A 141 -3.54 -4.67 7.53
C SER A 141 -3.39 -3.25 8.10
N LEU A 142 -4.52 -2.57 8.28
CA LEU A 142 -4.62 -1.33 9.06
C LEU A 142 -5.26 -1.57 10.43
N SER A 143 -5.56 -2.82 10.78
CA SER A 143 -5.99 -3.17 12.14
C SER A 143 -4.84 -2.90 13.11
N ARG A 144 -5.09 -2.06 14.10
CA ARG A 144 -4.13 -1.79 15.16
C ARG A 144 -4.16 -2.92 16.19
N PRO A 145 -3.00 -3.46 16.60
CA PRO A 145 -2.98 -4.42 17.67
C PRO A 145 -3.14 -3.71 19.03
N ASN A 146 -3.62 -4.44 20.05
CA ASN A 146 -3.95 -3.87 21.36
C ASN A 146 -2.72 -3.36 22.14
N ASP A 147 -1.53 -3.82 21.79
CA ASP A 147 -0.25 -3.48 22.41
C ASP A 147 0.44 -2.25 21.77
N LEU A 148 -0.09 -1.74 20.64
CA LEU A 148 0.42 -0.52 20.02
C LEU A 148 -0.05 0.72 20.79
N PRO A 149 0.86 1.57 21.30
CA PRO A 149 0.49 2.79 22.02
C PRO A 149 -0.43 3.72 21.21
N PRO A 150 -1.36 4.47 21.86
CA PRO A 150 -2.30 5.35 21.15
C PRO A 150 -1.63 6.42 20.27
N ASP A 151 -0.48 6.91 20.68
CA ASP A 151 0.27 7.96 19.96
C ASP A 151 1.16 7.40 18.84
N ASP A 152 1.37 6.08 18.81
CA ASP A 152 2.15 5.42 17.77
C ASP A 152 1.27 5.09 16.57
N HIS A 153 1.76 5.37 15.36
CA HIS A 153 1.07 5.05 14.12
C HIS A 153 1.50 3.69 13.57
N LEU A 154 0.62 3.02 12.82
CA LEU A 154 1.01 1.82 12.08
C LEU A 154 1.98 2.21 10.96
N PRO A 155 3.14 1.57 10.81
CA PRO A 155 4.09 1.92 9.76
C PRO A 155 3.49 1.87 8.34
N CYS A 156 2.53 0.99 8.11
CA CYS A 156 1.86 0.87 6.82
C CYS A 156 0.88 2.02 6.52
N MET A 157 0.39 2.78 7.50
CA MET A 157 -0.69 3.76 7.23
C MET A 157 -0.22 5.00 6.45
N VAL A 158 1.07 5.12 6.16
CA VAL A 158 1.67 6.24 5.42
C VAL A 158 1.57 6.12 3.91
N HIS A 159 1.16 4.95 3.41
CA HIS A 159 1.05 4.67 1.98
C HIS A 159 -0.41 4.54 1.54
N ASN A 160 -0.70 5.05 0.35
CA ASN A 160 -1.98 4.83 -0.32
C ASN A 160 -2.04 3.41 -0.93
N TRP A 161 -2.23 2.39 -0.10
CA TRP A 161 -2.24 0.99 -0.56
C TRP A 161 -3.33 0.67 -1.58
N LEU A 162 -4.49 1.34 -1.50
CA LEU A 162 -5.55 1.19 -2.50
C LEU A 162 -5.09 1.72 -3.86
N GLY A 163 -4.48 2.91 -3.89
CA GLY A 163 -3.88 3.50 -5.08
C GLY A 163 -2.71 2.68 -5.62
N GLU A 164 -1.85 2.15 -4.74
CA GLU A 164 -0.74 1.29 -5.15
C GLU A 164 -1.22 0.01 -5.81
N ARG A 165 -2.23 -0.65 -5.23
CA ARG A 165 -2.86 -1.80 -5.86
C ARG A 165 -3.53 -1.45 -7.18
N ARG A 166 -4.20 -0.29 -7.27
CA ARG A 166 -4.79 0.19 -8.52
C ARG A 166 -3.74 0.31 -9.63
N ILE A 167 -2.57 0.87 -9.34
CA ILE A 167 -1.47 0.97 -10.32
C ILE A 167 -0.93 -0.42 -10.65
N ALA A 168 -0.64 -1.23 -9.63
CA ALA A 168 -0.11 -2.57 -9.80
C ALA A 168 -1.04 -3.48 -10.61
N GLN A 169 -2.37 -3.32 -10.50
CA GLN A 169 -3.38 -4.10 -11.22
C GLN A 169 -3.16 -4.09 -12.75
N ALA A 170 -2.66 -2.98 -13.30
CA ALA A 170 -2.36 -2.87 -14.74
C ALA A 170 -1.11 -3.68 -15.15
N LEU A 171 -0.23 -3.97 -14.20
CA LEU A 171 1.03 -4.70 -14.42
C LEU A 171 0.87 -6.21 -14.25
N VAL A 172 -0.10 -6.65 -13.44
CA VAL A 172 -0.32 -8.07 -13.09
C VAL A 172 -0.29 -9.02 -14.30
N PRO A 173 -0.90 -8.71 -15.47
CA PRO A 173 -0.87 -9.64 -16.59
C PRO A 173 0.53 -9.99 -17.12
N SER A 174 1.54 -9.17 -16.82
CA SER A 174 2.95 -9.40 -17.20
C SER A 174 3.84 -9.88 -16.04
N LEU A 175 3.27 -10.21 -14.88
CA LEU A 175 4.02 -10.59 -13.67
C LEU A 175 3.59 -11.98 -13.17
N ASP A 176 4.53 -12.77 -12.65
CA ASP A 176 4.20 -13.93 -11.83
C ASP A 176 3.96 -13.45 -10.39
N TRP A 177 2.70 -13.23 -10.04
CA TRP A 177 2.32 -12.62 -8.76
C TRP A 177 1.02 -13.20 -8.16
N PRO A 178 1.06 -14.45 -7.66
CA PRO A 178 -0.14 -15.15 -7.19
C PRO A 178 -0.81 -14.48 -5.97
N GLU A 179 -0.03 -13.83 -5.12
CA GLU A 179 -0.53 -13.18 -3.89
C GLU A 179 -1.27 -11.86 -4.15
N PHE A 180 -1.22 -11.32 -5.37
CA PHE A 180 -1.88 -10.07 -5.68
C PHE A 180 -3.40 -10.21 -5.71
N SER A 181 -3.91 -11.30 -6.28
CA SER A 181 -5.34 -11.49 -6.51
C SER A 181 -6.11 -11.64 -5.21
N LEU A 182 -7.17 -10.84 -5.04
CA LEU A 182 -8.09 -10.97 -3.94
C LEU A 182 -9.19 -11.97 -4.29
N ALA A 183 -9.47 -12.90 -3.37
CA ALA A 183 -10.69 -13.69 -3.40
C ALA A 183 -11.91 -12.79 -3.14
N SER A 184 -13.11 -13.20 -3.57
CA SER A 184 -14.32 -12.51 -3.12
C SER A 184 -14.36 -12.50 -1.59
N VAL A 185 -14.70 -11.35 -0.99
CA VAL A 185 -14.68 -11.15 0.47
C VAL A 185 -15.41 -12.30 1.15
N PHE A 186 -14.65 -13.17 1.83
CA PHE A 186 -15.24 -14.03 2.84
C PHE A 186 -15.19 -13.24 4.16
N LEU A 187 -16.29 -13.24 4.90
CA LEU A 187 -16.50 -12.45 6.11
C LEU A 187 -15.97 -13.08 7.44
N PRO A 188 -15.16 -14.17 7.51
CA PRO A 188 -14.96 -14.88 8.77
C PRO A 188 -14.11 -14.10 9.78
N ARG A 189 -13.45 -13.00 9.37
CA ARG A 189 -12.79 -12.09 10.33
C ARG A 189 -13.76 -11.16 11.05
N LEU A 190 -14.89 -10.77 10.43
CA LEU A 190 -15.85 -9.85 11.05
C LEU A 190 -16.64 -10.52 12.18
N SER A 191 -16.95 -11.82 12.06
CA SER A 191 -17.58 -12.58 13.14
C SER A 191 -16.69 -12.65 14.38
N ALA A 192 -15.37 -12.80 14.21
CA ALA A 192 -14.41 -12.78 15.33
C ALA A 192 -14.29 -11.37 15.95
N ILE A 193 -14.25 -10.31 15.14
CA ILE A 193 -14.25 -8.91 15.61
C ILE A 193 -15.50 -8.64 16.46
N ASN A 194 -16.68 -9.04 15.98
CA ASN A 194 -17.95 -8.84 16.68
C ASN A 194 -18.08 -9.66 17.98
N GLN A 195 -17.39 -10.80 18.09
CA GLN A 195 -17.35 -11.61 19.32
C GLN A 195 -16.42 -11.01 20.38
N MET A 196 -15.28 -10.45 19.97
CA MET A 196 -14.30 -9.85 20.88
C MET A 196 -14.74 -8.50 21.44
N GLN A 197 -15.51 -7.73 20.68
CA GLN A 197 -16.12 -6.48 21.14
C GLN A 197 -17.56 -6.43 20.61
N PRO A 198 -18.56 -6.84 21.43
CA PRO A 198 -19.95 -6.78 21.02
C PRO A 198 -20.33 -5.32 20.80
N CYS A 199 -20.33 -4.89 19.55
CA CYS A 199 -20.90 -3.60 19.21
C CYS A 199 -22.41 -3.70 19.46
N GLN A 200 -22.95 -2.83 20.30
CA GLN A 200 -24.41 -2.76 20.53
C GLN A 200 -25.18 -2.21 19.31
N VAL A 201 -24.45 -1.83 18.26
CA VAL A 201 -25.01 -1.27 17.03
C VAL A 201 -25.33 -2.43 16.09
N ALA A 202 -26.61 -2.75 15.95
CA ALA A 202 -27.06 -3.67 14.92
C ALA A 202 -26.71 -3.07 13.54
N PRO A 203 -25.97 -3.78 12.67
CA PRO A 203 -25.70 -3.30 11.33
C PRO A 203 -27.02 -3.04 10.61
N ARG A 204 -27.19 -1.86 10.02
CA ARG A 204 -28.37 -1.56 9.21
C ARG A 204 -28.21 -2.27 7.86
N ILE A 205 -28.78 -3.47 7.76
CA ILE A 205 -28.66 -4.37 6.58
C ILE A 205 -29.32 -3.78 5.31
N ASN A 206 -30.15 -2.73 5.42
CA ASN A 206 -30.61 -1.93 4.28
C ASN A 206 -29.54 -0.91 3.86
N ALA A 207 -28.35 -1.38 3.52
CA ALA A 207 -27.25 -0.54 3.07
C ALA A 207 -27.64 0.08 1.72
N GLY A 208 -27.88 1.40 1.71
CA GLY A 208 -27.91 2.19 0.48
C GLY A 208 -26.54 2.18 -0.22
N ASN A 209 -26.30 3.14 -1.09
CA ASN A 209 -25.00 3.25 -1.75
C ASN A 209 -23.86 3.41 -0.71
N PRO A 210 -22.90 2.46 -0.60
CA PRO A 210 -21.82 2.55 0.38
C PRO A 210 -20.87 3.73 0.10
N PHE A 211 -20.81 4.21 -1.14
CA PHE A 211 -20.01 5.38 -1.48
C PHE A 211 -20.58 6.68 -0.89
N ASP A 212 -21.91 6.78 -0.70
CA ASP A 212 -22.52 7.94 -0.02
C ASP A 212 -22.08 8.01 1.46
N LEU A 213 -21.89 6.85 2.11
CA LEU A 213 -21.38 6.79 3.48
C LEU A 213 -19.89 7.14 3.55
N LEU A 214 -19.09 6.73 2.56
CA LEU A 214 -17.68 7.12 2.48
C LEU A 214 -17.52 8.63 2.25
N GLU A 215 -18.36 9.23 1.40
CA GLU A 215 -18.40 10.68 1.17
C GLU A 215 -18.72 11.44 2.47
N ARG A 216 -19.76 11.02 3.21
CA ARG A 216 -20.08 11.59 4.53
C ARG A 216 -18.95 11.43 5.53
N LEU A 217 -18.26 10.29 5.53
CA LEU A 217 -17.08 10.06 6.38
C LEU A 217 -15.95 11.04 6.01
N GLN A 218 -15.75 11.31 4.72
CA GLN A 218 -14.77 12.28 4.23
C GLN A 218 -15.12 13.70 4.65
N GLU A 219 -16.34 14.15 4.37
CA GLU A 219 -16.82 15.49 4.70
C GLU A 219 -16.76 15.77 6.21
N SER A 220 -17.20 14.82 7.03
CA SER A 220 -17.16 14.95 8.50
C SER A 220 -15.74 14.98 9.07
N SER A 221 -14.76 14.39 8.38
CA SER A 221 -13.35 14.43 8.79
C SER A 221 -12.69 15.79 8.49
N LEU A 222 -13.22 16.56 7.54
CA LEU A 222 -12.70 17.89 7.18
C LEU A 222 -13.22 19.01 8.10
N LEU A 223 -14.35 18.81 8.75
CA LEU A 223 -15.08 19.86 9.47
C LEU A 223 -14.60 20.10 10.91
N ILE A 224 -13.68 19.30 11.45
CA ILE A 224 -13.36 19.32 12.88
C ILE A 224 -11.85 19.23 13.10
N ALA A 225 -11.21 20.41 13.23
CA ALA A 225 -9.80 20.54 13.62
C ALA A 225 -9.59 20.43 15.15
N ASP A 226 -10.66 20.57 15.95
CA ASP A 226 -10.63 20.50 17.42
C ASP A 226 -11.44 19.29 17.91
N ALA A 227 -10.77 18.37 18.62
CA ALA A 227 -11.32 17.18 19.31
C ALA A 227 -12.77 16.80 18.93
N LEU A 228 -12.92 15.91 17.94
CA LEU A 228 -14.18 15.27 17.56
C LEU A 228 -15.04 14.98 18.80
N ASN A 229 -16.21 15.61 18.88
CA ASN A 229 -17.11 15.36 20.00
C ASN A 229 -17.50 13.86 20.04
N PRO A 230 -17.80 13.29 21.23
CA PRO A 230 -18.07 11.87 21.37
C PRO A 230 -19.21 11.35 20.48
N ALA A 231 -20.22 12.18 20.20
CA ALA A 231 -21.35 11.80 19.35
C ALA A 231 -20.94 11.64 17.88
N THR A 232 -20.12 12.54 17.35
CA THR A 232 -19.59 12.44 15.98
C THR A 232 -18.68 11.22 15.84
N ARG A 233 -17.82 10.96 16.84
CA ARG A 233 -16.96 9.77 16.85
C ARG A 233 -17.77 8.47 16.83
N GLN A 234 -18.81 8.40 17.67
CA GLN A 234 -19.73 7.26 17.70
C GLN A 234 -20.46 7.08 16.36
N MET A 235 -20.97 8.16 15.77
CA MET A 235 -21.62 8.12 14.46
C MET A 235 -20.69 7.63 13.35
N GLN A 236 -19.44 8.10 13.31
CA GLN A 236 -18.45 7.65 12.32
C GLN A 236 -18.08 6.18 12.52
N LEU A 237 -17.98 5.71 13.78
CA LEU A 237 -17.79 4.29 14.08
C LEU A 237 -18.94 3.43 13.53
N GLU A 238 -20.19 3.87 13.69
CA GLU A 238 -21.37 3.19 13.14
C GLU A 238 -21.34 3.10 11.60
N TRP A 239 -20.84 4.14 10.94
CA TRP A 239 -20.62 4.11 9.49
C TRP A 239 -19.55 3.11 9.10
N LEU A 240 -18.40 3.08 9.78
CA LEU A 240 -17.33 2.10 9.52
C LEU A 240 -17.83 0.67 9.71
N ILE A 241 -18.61 0.41 10.77
CA ILE A 241 -19.23 -0.89 11.01
C ILE A 241 -20.18 -1.25 9.89
N THR A 242 -21.06 -0.32 9.49
CA THR A 242 -22.00 -0.55 8.39
C THR A 242 -21.26 -0.88 7.10
N LEU A 243 -20.26 -0.08 6.72
CA LEU A 243 -19.43 -0.28 5.53
C LEU A 243 -18.70 -1.63 5.54
N ALA A 244 -18.13 -2.01 6.68
CA ALA A 244 -17.42 -3.29 6.83
C ALA A 244 -18.33 -4.50 6.68
N HIS A 245 -19.61 -4.37 7.07
CA HIS A 245 -20.61 -5.44 6.96
C HIS A 245 -21.41 -5.41 5.65
N THR A 246 -21.27 -4.36 4.84
CA THR A 246 -21.94 -4.27 3.54
C THR A 246 -21.48 -5.40 2.62
N PRO A 247 -22.39 -6.25 2.12
CA PRO A 247 -22.06 -7.35 1.22
C PRO A 247 -21.35 -6.88 -0.06
N ILE A 248 -20.40 -7.67 -0.56
CA ILE A 248 -19.57 -7.29 -1.73
C ILE A 248 -20.39 -7.04 -3.00
N ASN A 249 -21.52 -7.72 -3.19
CA ASN A 249 -22.41 -7.47 -4.32
C ASN A 249 -23.03 -6.06 -4.31
N ILE A 250 -23.28 -5.50 -3.12
CA ILE A 250 -23.77 -4.12 -2.98
C ILE A 250 -22.65 -3.13 -3.33
N TRP A 251 -21.43 -3.37 -2.85
CA TRP A 251 -20.26 -2.58 -3.26
C TRP A 251 -20.07 -2.58 -4.78
N GLN A 252 -20.13 -3.74 -5.41
CA GLN A 252 -19.97 -3.89 -6.86
C GLN A 252 -21.09 -3.22 -7.66
N GLN A 253 -22.32 -3.18 -7.14
CA GLN A 253 -23.46 -2.52 -7.81
C GLN A 253 -23.22 -1.02 -8.00
N PHE A 254 -22.56 -0.37 -7.03
CA PHE A 254 -22.35 1.08 -7.05
C PHE A 254 -20.93 1.49 -7.44
N ALA A 255 -19.98 0.55 -7.56
CA ALA A 255 -18.59 0.89 -7.80
C ALA A 255 -18.33 1.53 -9.17
N HIS A 256 -17.75 2.73 -9.15
CA HIS A 256 -17.23 3.42 -10.32
C HIS A 256 -15.75 3.81 -10.10
N PRO A 257 -14.88 3.80 -11.13
CA PRO A 257 -13.45 4.13 -10.98
C PRO A 257 -13.19 5.46 -10.27
N SER A 258 -13.94 6.51 -10.59
CA SER A 258 -13.78 7.82 -9.94
C SER A 258 -14.11 7.79 -8.44
N GLN A 259 -15.16 7.04 -8.05
CA GLN A 259 -15.52 6.91 -6.63
C GLN A 259 -14.47 6.11 -5.87
N LEU A 260 -13.96 5.03 -6.45
CA LEU A 260 -12.88 4.23 -5.85
C LEU A 260 -11.64 5.10 -5.59
N ILE A 261 -11.20 5.87 -6.59
CA ILE A 261 -10.04 6.78 -6.46
C ILE A 261 -10.29 7.86 -5.40
N ASN A 262 -11.46 8.51 -5.41
CA ASN A 262 -11.77 9.59 -4.47
C ASN A 262 -11.74 9.12 -3.00
N THR A 263 -12.05 7.85 -2.75
CA THR A 263 -12.09 7.29 -1.38
C THR A 263 -10.71 6.86 -0.85
N GLU A 264 -9.68 6.78 -1.70
CA GLU A 264 -8.34 6.33 -1.31
C GLU A 264 -7.76 7.14 -0.13
N ALA A 265 -7.98 8.46 -0.14
CA ALA A 265 -7.49 9.41 0.87
C ALA A 265 -8.02 9.16 2.29
N LEU A 266 -9.09 8.36 2.45
CA LEU A 266 -9.61 8.00 3.78
C LEU A 266 -8.69 7.02 4.52
N PHE A 267 -7.85 6.27 3.80
CA PHE A 267 -7.17 5.08 4.32
C PHE A 267 -5.66 5.24 4.51
N PHE A 268 -5.14 6.46 4.42
CA PHE A 268 -3.74 6.73 4.70
C PHE A 268 -3.52 8.14 5.25
N ASN A 269 -2.42 8.33 5.95
CA ASN A 269 -1.86 9.64 6.27
C ASN A 269 -0.36 9.60 5.99
N HIS A 270 0.08 10.24 4.91
CA HIS A 270 1.48 10.24 4.50
C HIS A 270 2.40 11.13 5.35
N MET A 271 1.84 11.90 6.29
CA MET A 271 2.59 12.75 7.22
C MET A 271 2.00 12.69 8.64
N PRO A 272 1.96 11.51 9.28
CA PRO A 272 1.31 11.34 10.58
C PRO A 272 2.00 12.11 11.72
N GLU A 273 3.24 12.53 11.54
CA GLU A 273 3.98 13.31 12.53
C GLU A 273 3.70 14.82 12.48
N SER A 274 3.13 15.33 11.38
CA SER A 274 2.89 16.77 11.18
C SER A 274 1.46 17.12 10.78
N LYS A 275 0.68 16.14 10.32
CA LYS A 275 -0.74 16.28 10.00
C LYS A 275 -1.55 15.30 10.82
N SER A 276 -2.68 15.79 11.34
CA SER A 276 -3.63 14.92 12.05
C SER A 276 -4.15 13.84 11.10
N SER A 277 -4.19 12.61 11.60
CA SER A 277 -4.80 11.48 10.91
C SER A 277 -6.32 11.48 11.12
N ASN A 278 -7.05 10.82 10.22
CA ASN A 278 -8.41 10.40 10.56
C ASN A 278 -8.34 9.55 11.85
N TRP A 279 -9.13 9.89 12.87
CA TRP A 279 -9.01 9.30 14.21
C TRP A 279 -9.10 7.77 14.19
N TYR A 280 -9.91 7.21 13.28
CA TYR A 280 -10.11 5.77 13.16
C TYR A 280 -8.87 5.02 12.63
N LEU A 281 -7.89 5.71 12.05
CA LEU A 281 -6.57 5.14 11.72
C LEU A 281 -5.68 4.97 12.96
N MET A 282 -5.97 5.72 14.03
CA MET A 282 -5.23 5.72 15.29
C MET A 282 -5.98 5.02 16.43
N ASP A 283 -7.23 4.64 16.21
CA ASP A 283 -8.09 4.02 17.21
C ASP A 283 -8.09 2.49 17.09
N THR A 284 -7.81 1.81 18.20
CA THR A 284 -7.70 0.35 18.24
C THR A 284 -9.01 -0.37 17.91
N GLN A 285 -10.16 0.21 18.24
CA GLN A 285 -11.47 -0.40 17.96
C GLN A 285 -11.89 -0.13 16.50
N ALA A 286 -11.89 1.13 16.07
CA ALA A 286 -12.38 1.52 14.75
C ALA A 286 -11.50 0.96 13.63
N SER A 287 -10.19 0.87 13.85
CA SER A 287 -9.24 0.32 12.87
C SER A 287 -9.53 -1.14 12.47
N GLN A 288 -10.20 -1.92 13.33
CA GLN A 288 -10.57 -3.31 13.05
C GLN A 288 -11.49 -3.47 11.83
N TYR A 289 -12.28 -2.43 11.52
CA TYR A 289 -13.23 -2.46 10.42
C TYR A 289 -12.61 -2.07 9.07
N LEU A 290 -11.43 -1.42 9.07
CA LEU A 290 -10.84 -0.83 7.87
C LEU A 290 -10.42 -1.89 6.84
N ASP A 291 -9.94 -3.05 7.28
CA ASP A 291 -9.48 -4.11 6.38
C ASP A 291 -10.62 -4.65 5.51
N ALA A 292 -11.81 -4.85 6.09
CA ALA A 292 -12.98 -5.31 5.33
C ALA A 292 -13.43 -4.27 4.29
N ILE A 293 -13.47 -3.00 4.68
CA ILE A 293 -13.85 -1.89 3.78
C ILE A 293 -12.86 -1.78 2.62
N ARG A 294 -11.55 -1.72 2.93
CA ARG A 294 -10.49 -1.65 1.92
C ARG A 294 -10.52 -2.87 1.01
N HIS A 295 -10.78 -4.05 1.55
CA HIS A 295 -10.84 -5.27 0.74
C HIS A 295 -11.98 -5.17 -0.27
N SER A 296 -13.17 -4.72 0.15
CA SER A 296 -14.28 -4.49 -0.77
C SER A 296 -13.92 -3.50 -1.87
N LEU A 297 -13.31 -2.36 -1.53
CA LEU A 297 -12.85 -1.36 -2.49
C LEU A 297 -11.82 -1.92 -3.49
N ALA A 298 -10.79 -2.61 -3.00
CA ALA A 298 -9.75 -3.21 -3.83
C ALA A 298 -10.30 -4.33 -4.73
N TYR A 299 -11.24 -5.13 -4.23
CA TYR A 299 -11.90 -6.17 -5.01
C TYR A 299 -12.80 -5.57 -6.09
N CYS A 300 -13.56 -4.51 -5.78
CA CYS A 300 -14.33 -3.77 -6.78
C CYS A 300 -13.41 -3.28 -7.92
N TRP A 301 -12.28 -2.66 -7.59
CA TRP A 301 -11.29 -2.25 -8.60
C TRP A 301 -10.81 -3.41 -9.46
N GLN A 302 -10.36 -4.51 -8.83
CA GLN A 302 -9.90 -5.72 -9.51
C GLN A 302 -10.94 -6.24 -10.51
N THR A 303 -12.21 -6.33 -10.11
CA THR A 303 -13.29 -6.84 -10.98
C THR A 303 -13.67 -5.89 -12.11
N LEU A 304 -13.55 -4.58 -11.93
CA LEU A 304 -13.77 -3.59 -12.99
C LEU A 304 -12.65 -3.69 -14.03
N SER A 305 -11.39 -3.74 -13.60
CA SER A 305 -10.24 -3.84 -14.49
C SER A 305 -10.26 -5.11 -15.34
N THR A 306 -10.67 -6.26 -14.79
CA THR A 306 -10.78 -7.51 -15.56
C THR A 306 -11.87 -7.46 -16.63
N LYS A 307 -12.99 -6.76 -16.36
CA LYS A 307 -14.08 -6.60 -17.33
C LYS A 307 -13.65 -5.73 -18.51
N HIS A 308 -12.89 -4.67 -18.27
CA HIS A 308 -12.37 -3.80 -19.32
C HIS A 308 -11.29 -4.45 -20.19
N ALA A 309 -10.53 -5.42 -19.66
CA ALA A 309 -9.53 -6.17 -20.42
C ALA A 309 -10.14 -7.29 -21.30
N SER A 310 -11.42 -7.62 -21.10
CA SER A 310 -12.12 -8.71 -21.82
C SER A 310 -13.03 -8.23 -22.95
N LEU A 311 -12.97 -6.93 -23.29
CA LEU A 311 -13.69 -6.27 -24.40
C LEU A 311 -12.66 -5.77 -25.42
#